data_AF-A0A2D7Y6V3-F1
#
_entry.id   AF-A0A2D7Y6V3-F1
#
_cell.length_a   1.000
_cell.length_b   1.000
_cell.length_c   1.000
_cell.angle_alpha   90.00
_cell.angle_beta   90.00
_cell.angle_gamma   90.00
#
_symmetry.space_group_name_H-M   'P 1'
#
loop_
_entity.id
_entity.type
_entity.pdbx_description
1 polymer ?
#
loop_
_entity_poly.entity_id
_entity_poly.type
_entity_poly.pdbx_seq_one_letter_code
_entity_poly.pdbx_strand_id
1 'polypeptide(L)'
;MSELHAANPTERVQALLRLTQRLTQLLEEETRLFKARRPQDAIGLQDEKTQLANVYRAEVARTKQDPTRFATAPAPLKTMLRDATQAFHTALSENGHVVNALKVVTEGVVKAIADEAARQRSAPSGYGPGATTPNTPPKGFALAVNRTA
;
A
#
# COMPACT_ATOMS: atom_id res chain seq x y z
N MET A 1 -8.50 24.73 14.27
CA MET A 1 -7.47 25.76 14.04
C MET A 1 -6.58 25.31 12.89
N SER A 2 -7.04 25.44 11.65
CA SER A 2 -6.27 25.03 10.45
C SER A 2 -6.19 26.18 9.46
N GLU A 3 -5.95 27.38 9.99
CA GLU A 3 -5.48 28.47 9.17
C GLU A 3 -3.97 28.27 9.06
N LEU A 4 -3.48 28.02 7.84
CA LEU A 4 -2.22 28.63 7.47
C LEU A 4 -2.43 30.12 7.74
N HIS A 5 -1.98 30.59 8.92
CA HIS A 5 -2.06 31.99 9.36
C HIS A 5 -1.14 32.84 8.47
N ALA A 6 -1.47 32.87 7.19
CA ALA A 6 -0.75 33.57 6.15
C ALA A 6 -1.58 34.82 5.86
N ALA A 7 -1.04 35.95 6.29
CA ALA A 7 -1.64 37.25 6.06
C ALA A 7 -1.55 37.64 4.57
N ASN A 8 -0.60 37.01 3.83
CA ASN A 8 -0.28 37.40 2.45
C ASN A 8 -0.24 36.17 1.51
N PRO A 9 -0.58 36.31 0.21
CA PRO A 9 -0.51 35.23 -0.77
C PRO A 9 0.85 34.52 -0.86
N THR A 10 1.95 35.27 -0.72
CA THR A 10 3.32 34.74 -0.67
C THR A 10 3.54 33.78 0.49
N GLU A 11 3.14 34.17 1.70
CA GLU A 11 3.28 33.33 2.90
C GLU A 11 2.46 32.05 2.78
N ARG A 12 1.28 32.15 2.13
CA ARG A 12 0.42 31.00 1.89
C ARG A 12 1.09 30.00 0.95
N VAL A 13 1.72 30.47 -0.15
CA VAL A 13 2.50 29.59 -1.03
C VAL A 13 3.66 28.95 -0.28
N GLN A 14 4.41 29.71 0.52
CA GLN A 14 5.53 29.18 1.29
C GLN A 14 5.09 28.17 2.35
N ALA A 15 3.96 28.40 3.00
CA ALA A 15 3.43 27.47 3.99
C ALA A 15 2.92 26.18 3.35
N LEU A 16 2.24 26.27 2.19
CA LEU A 16 1.85 25.10 1.42
C LEU A 16 3.07 24.33 0.88
N LEU A 17 4.10 25.04 0.42
CA LEU A 17 5.37 24.44 -0.01
C LEU A 17 6.03 23.63 1.12
N ARG A 18 6.16 24.21 2.32
CA ARG A 18 6.72 23.52 3.50
C ARG A 18 5.89 22.29 3.89
N LEU A 19 4.55 22.42 3.86
CA LEU A 19 3.63 21.32 4.13
C LEU A 19 3.84 20.16 3.14
N THR A 20 3.90 20.47 1.84
CA THR A 20 4.13 19.48 0.79
C THR A 20 5.49 18.80 0.94
N GLN A 21 6.55 19.57 1.20
CA GLN A 21 7.89 19.02 1.42
C GLN A 21 7.94 18.08 2.64
N ARG A 22 7.29 18.46 3.75
CA ARG A 22 7.23 17.60 4.95
C ARG A 22 6.45 16.31 4.69
N LEU A 23 5.33 16.38 3.98
CA LEU A 23 4.58 15.19 3.56
C LEU A 23 5.41 14.28 2.66
N THR A 24 6.18 14.83 1.71
CA THR A 24 7.10 14.06 0.87
C THR A 24 8.14 13.32 1.72
N GLN A 25 8.78 14.01 2.67
CA GLN A 25 9.77 13.39 3.56
C GLN A 25 9.18 12.24 4.38
N LEU A 26 7.96 12.40 4.89
CA LEU A 26 7.27 11.34 5.64
C LEU A 26 6.98 10.12 4.75
N LEU A 27 6.58 10.33 3.49
CA LEU A 27 6.33 9.26 2.54
C LEU A 27 7.62 8.54 2.13
N GLU A 28 8.70 9.27 1.92
CA GLU A 28 10.02 8.69 1.60
C GLU A 28 10.55 7.86 2.77
N GLU A 29 10.43 8.36 4.00
CA GLU A 29 10.82 7.65 5.21
C GLU A 29 9.99 6.38 5.42
N GLU A 30 8.66 6.48 5.26
CA GLU A 30 7.77 5.32 5.31
C GLU A 30 8.14 4.29 4.22
N THR A 31 8.37 4.75 2.99
CA THR A 31 8.79 3.88 1.88
C THR A 31 10.09 3.15 2.20
N ARG A 32 11.06 3.85 2.81
CA ARG A 32 12.34 3.28 3.26
C ARG A 32 12.12 2.19 4.31
N LEU A 33 11.29 2.45 5.32
CA LEU A 33 10.99 1.49 6.38
C LEU A 33 10.28 0.24 5.85
N PHE A 34 9.34 0.42 4.91
CA PHE A 34 8.66 -0.72 4.29
C PHE A 34 9.60 -1.55 3.42
N LYS A 35 10.46 -0.91 2.61
CA LYS A 35 11.51 -1.60 1.84
C LYS A 35 12.50 -2.35 2.76
N ALA A 36 12.80 -1.78 3.92
CA ALA A 36 13.63 -2.40 4.95
C ALA A 36 12.91 -3.51 5.74
N ARG A 37 11.65 -3.86 5.39
CA ARG A 37 10.81 -4.84 6.09
C ARG A 37 10.56 -4.49 7.56
N ARG A 38 10.45 -3.20 7.86
CA ARG A 38 10.21 -2.65 9.20
C ARG A 38 8.94 -1.79 9.26
N PRO A 39 7.76 -2.27 8.83
CA PRO A 39 6.53 -1.49 8.81
C PRO A 39 6.08 -1.02 10.21
N GLN A 40 6.45 -1.74 11.27
CA GLN A 40 6.16 -1.36 12.66
C GLN A 40 6.79 -0.02 13.06
N ASP A 41 7.95 0.33 12.50
CA ASP A 41 8.64 1.58 12.81
C ASP A 41 7.99 2.77 12.10
N ALA A 42 7.16 2.51 11.07
CA ALA A 42 6.39 3.54 10.37
C ALA A 42 5.09 3.92 11.10
N ILE A 43 4.73 3.22 12.19
CA ILE A 43 3.53 3.53 12.99
C ILE A 43 3.64 4.95 13.56
N GLY A 44 4.81 5.32 14.09
CA GLY A 44 5.05 6.65 14.66
C GLY A 44 4.95 7.80 13.65
N LEU A 45 4.98 7.50 12.35
CA LEU A 45 4.84 8.49 11.29
C LEU A 45 3.37 8.75 10.91
N GLN A 46 2.45 7.86 11.28
CA GLN A 46 1.05 7.93 10.81
C GLN A 46 0.28 9.11 11.37
N ASP A 47 0.50 9.47 12.63
CA ASP A 47 -0.22 10.57 13.29
C ASP A 47 0.10 11.89 12.62
N GLU A 48 1.40 12.20 12.46
CA GLU A 48 1.86 13.41 11.79
C GLU A 48 1.42 13.41 10.31
N LYS A 49 1.59 12.29 9.58
CA LYS A 49 1.19 12.18 8.18
C LYS A 49 -0.31 12.44 8.01
N THR A 50 -1.15 11.89 8.88
CA THR A 50 -2.60 12.06 8.85
C THR A 50 -3.00 13.51 9.13
N GLN A 51 -2.40 14.13 10.15
CA GLN A 51 -2.65 15.52 10.47
C GLN A 51 -2.28 16.45 9.30
N LEU A 52 -1.08 16.30 8.75
CA LEU A 52 -0.61 17.12 7.63
C LEU A 52 -1.40 16.87 6.34
N ALA A 53 -1.78 15.62 6.07
CA ALA A 53 -2.61 15.29 4.92
C ALA A 53 -4.01 15.94 4.99
N ASN A 54 -4.60 15.99 6.19
CA ASN A 54 -5.88 16.67 6.41
C ASN A 54 -5.77 18.18 6.14
N VAL A 55 -4.70 18.82 6.63
CA VAL A 55 -4.42 20.23 6.35
C VAL A 55 -4.23 20.45 4.85
N TYR A 56 -3.43 19.62 4.18
CA TYR A 56 -3.19 19.72 2.74
C TYR A 56 -4.48 19.60 1.94
N ARG A 57 -5.32 18.60 2.25
CA ARG A 57 -6.62 18.40 1.58
C ARG A 57 -7.55 19.59 1.74
N ALA A 58 -7.62 20.15 2.95
CA ALA A 58 -8.43 21.33 3.21
C ALA A 58 -7.92 22.55 2.41
N GLU A 59 -6.61 22.79 2.37
CA GLU A 59 -6.01 23.90 1.63
C GLU A 59 -6.18 23.76 0.12
N VAL A 60 -5.99 22.55 -0.43
CA VAL A 60 -6.22 22.30 -1.86
C VAL A 60 -7.69 22.50 -2.22
N ALA A 61 -8.63 22.05 -1.39
CA ALA A 61 -10.06 22.26 -1.63
C ALA A 61 -10.41 23.75 -1.66
N ARG A 62 -9.90 24.54 -0.71
CA ARG A 62 -10.08 26.00 -0.68
C ARG A 62 -9.43 26.69 -1.88
N THR A 63 -8.26 26.24 -2.31
CA THR A 63 -7.56 26.76 -3.48
C THR A 63 -8.37 26.57 -4.76
N LYS A 64 -9.07 25.42 -4.89
CA LYS A 64 -9.97 25.16 -6.01
C LYS A 64 -11.20 26.06 -6.00
N GLN A 65 -11.73 26.36 -4.80
CA GLN A 65 -12.88 27.25 -4.63
C GLN A 65 -12.54 28.71 -4.91
N ASP A 66 -11.33 29.13 -4.55
CA ASP A 66 -10.84 30.49 -4.78
C ASP A 66 -9.38 30.49 -5.26
N PRO A 67 -9.17 30.43 -6.59
CA PRO A 67 -7.83 30.50 -7.18
C PRO A 67 -7.14 31.87 -7.00
N THR A 68 -7.89 32.93 -6.70
CA THR A 68 -7.35 34.30 -6.57
C THR A 68 -6.46 34.45 -5.33
N ARG A 69 -6.59 33.53 -4.37
CA ARG A 69 -5.76 33.40 -3.16
C ARG A 69 -4.27 33.34 -3.41
N PHE A 70 -3.86 32.95 -4.61
CA PHE A 70 -2.45 32.85 -5.03
C PHE A 70 -2.10 33.79 -6.18
N ALA A 71 -3.04 34.60 -6.67
CA ALA A 71 -2.88 35.40 -7.87
C ALA A 71 -1.64 36.31 -7.80
N THR A 72 -1.44 36.99 -6.67
CA THR A 72 -0.34 37.95 -6.47
C THR A 72 0.96 37.33 -5.97
N ALA A 73 1.02 36.01 -5.77
CA ALA A 73 2.27 35.36 -5.35
C ALA A 73 3.32 35.42 -6.48
N PRO A 74 4.62 35.59 -6.14
CA PRO A 74 5.71 35.63 -7.11
C PRO A 74 5.77 34.38 -7.99
N ALA A 75 6.03 34.56 -9.29
CA ALA A 75 6.15 33.45 -10.24
C ALA A 75 7.18 32.37 -9.82
N PRO A 76 8.38 32.73 -9.31
CA PRO A 76 9.33 31.72 -8.84
C PRO A 76 8.78 30.81 -7.73
N LEU A 77 8.01 31.38 -6.78
CA LEU A 77 7.42 30.60 -5.69
C LEU A 77 6.30 29.68 -6.18
N LYS A 78 5.53 30.11 -7.18
CA LYS A 78 4.53 29.24 -7.84
C LYS A 78 5.21 28.06 -8.53
N THR A 79 6.33 28.29 -9.22
CA THR A 79 7.11 27.21 -9.86
C THR A 79 7.64 26.24 -8.80
N MET A 80 8.27 26.74 -7.73
CA MET A 80 8.75 25.88 -6.63
C MET A 80 7.64 25.02 -6.02
N LEU A 81 6.45 25.60 -5.81
CA LEU A 81 5.30 24.85 -5.32
C LEU A 81 4.85 23.76 -6.30
N ARG A 82 4.83 24.04 -7.61
CA ARG A 82 4.51 23.03 -8.63
C ARG A 82 5.51 21.88 -8.62
N ASP A 83 6.80 22.20 -8.56
CA ASP A 83 7.87 21.19 -8.54
C ASP A 83 7.79 20.32 -7.28
N ALA A 84 7.57 20.95 -6.12
CA ALA A 84 7.38 20.22 -4.86
C ALA A 84 6.12 19.33 -4.89
N THR A 85 5.03 19.79 -5.52
CA THR A 85 3.81 18.99 -5.68
C THR A 85 4.04 17.81 -6.61
N GLN A 86 4.81 17.99 -7.67
CA GLN A 86 5.20 16.89 -8.56
C GLN A 86 6.04 15.84 -7.83
N ALA A 87 7.05 16.26 -7.06
CA ALA A 87 7.87 15.38 -6.24
C ALA A 87 7.02 14.62 -5.21
N PHE A 88 6.09 15.31 -4.55
CA PHE A 88 5.12 14.70 -3.63
C PHE A 88 4.28 13.61 -4.30
N HIS A 89 3.74 13.86 -5.50
CA HIS A 89 2.98 12.86 -6.25
C HIS A 89 3.81 11.63 -6.61
N THR A 90 5.07 11.82 -7.01
CA THR A 90 5.99 10.72 -7.27
C THR A 90 6.23 9.87 -6.01
N ALA A 91 6.57 10.52 -4.88
CA ALA A 91 6.78 9.83 -3.61
C ALA A 91 5.52 9.09 -3.12
N LEU A 92 4.33 9.68 -3.32
CA LEU A 92 3.05 9.06 -2.98
C LEU A 92 2.78 7.81 -3.82
N SER A 93 3.06 7.86 -5.12
CA SER A 93 2.92 6.70 -6.01
C SER A 93 3.86 5.57 -5.59
N GLU A 94 5.13 5.89 -5.34
CA GLU A 94 6.12 4.91 -4.91
C GLU A 94 5.74 4.25 -3.58
N ASN A 95 5.35 5.05 -2.60
CA ASN A 95 4.87 4.56 -1.31
C ASN A 95 3.68 3.61 -1.50
N GLY A 96 2.69 3.99 -2.32
CA GLY A 96 1.54 3.14 -2.64
C GLY A 96 1.92 1.79 -3.24
N HIS A 97 2.89 1.76 -4.16
CA HIS A 97 3.40 0.50 -4.73
C HIS A 97 4.04 -0.40 -3.67
N VAL A 98 4.88 0.17 -2.79
CA VAL A 98 5.57 -0.58 -1.73
C VAL A 98 4.58 -1.11 -0.69
N VAL A 99 3.62 -0.29 -0.25
CA VAL A 99 2.56 -0.70 0.68
C VAL A 99 1.73 -1.83 0.07
N ASN A 100 1.34 -1.71 -1.20
CA ASN A 100 0.57 -2.75 -1.87
C ASN A 100 1.35 -4.07 -2.02
N ALA A 101 2.62 -3.99 -2.42
CA ALA A 101 3.48 -5.16 -2.51
C ALA A 101 3.59 -5.91 -1.17
N LEU A 102 3.74 -5.17 -0.07
CA LEU A 102 3.78 -5.75 1.27
C LEU A 102 2.47 -6.48 1.62
N LYS A 103 1.30 -5.89 1.30
CA LYS A 103 -0.01 -6.52 1.52
C LYS A 103 -0.16 -7.83 0.75
N VAL A 104 0.19 -7.82 -0.55
CA VAL A 104 0.14 -9.03 -1.39
C VAL A 104 1.02 -10.14 -0.83
N VAL A 105 2.23 -9.79 -0.34
CA VAL A 105 3.11 -10.78 0.31
C VAL A 105 2.47 -11.35 1.58
N THR A 106 1.87 -10.50 2.43
CA THR A 106 1.21 -10.99 3.66
C THR A 106 0.01 -11.90 3.36
N GLU A 107 -0.83 -11.54 2.40
CA GLU A 107 -1.98 -12.36 1.98
C GLU A 107 -1.52 -13.69 1.35
N GLY A 108 -0.46 -13.65 0.54
CA GLY A 108 0.13 -14.84 -0.08
C GLY A 108 0.72 -15.81 0.94
N VAL A 109 1.40 -15.32 1.98
CA VAL A 109 1.92 -16.16 3.07
C VAL A 109 0.77 -16.82 3.84
N VAL A 110 -0.28 -16.07 4.18
CA VAL A 110 -1.47 -16.62 4.86
C VAL A 110 -2.15 -17.67 4.01
N LYS A 111 -2.32 -17.40 2.70
CA LYS A 111 -2.91 -18.37 1.77
C LYS A 111 -2.06 -19.63 1.65
N ALA A 112 -0.73 -19.50 1.55
CA ALA A 112 0.17 -20.64 1.50
C ALA A 112 0.09 -21.49 2.77
N ILE A 113 0.01 -20.86 3.95
CA ILE A 113 -0.20 -21.57 5.22
C ILE A 113 -1.57 -22.28 5.24
N ALA A 114 -2.63 -21.62 4.77
CA ALA A 114 -3.96 -22.21 4.71
C ALA A 114 -4.02 -23.41 3.74
N ASP A 115 -3.41 -23.27 2.56
CA ASP A 115 -3.31 -24.33 1.56
C ASP A 115 -2.52 -25.53 2.10
N GLU A 116 -1.43 -25.28 2.82
CA GLU A 116 -0.61 -26.33 3.45
C GLU A 116 -1.34 -27.01 4.61
N ALA A 117 -2.03 -26.26 5.46
CA ALA A 117 -2.86 -26.84 6.53
C ALA A 117 -4.01 -27.68 5.97
N ALA A 118 -4.63 -27.26 4.87
CA ALA A 118 -5.64 -28.03 4.17
C ALA A 118 -5.06 -29.32 3.56
N ARG A 119 -3.88 -29.26 2.94
CA ARG A 119 -3.16 -30.44 2.43
C ARG A 119 -2.82 -31.44 3.54
N GLN A 120 -2.30 -30.97 4.67
CA GLN A 120 -1.97 -31.82 5.82
C GLN A 120 -3.21 -32.48 6.44
N ARG A 121 -4.35 -31.80 6.47
CA ARG A 121 -5.63 -32.38 6.92
C ARG A 121 -6.23 -33.37 5.91
N SER A 122 -5.92 -33.20 4.63
CA SER A 122 -6.38 -34.06 3.53
C SER A 122 -5.45 -35.26 3.31
N ALA A 123 -4.27 -35.27 3.91
CA ALA A 123 -3.39 -36.44 3.92
C ALA A 123 -4.13 -37.59 4.64
N PRO A 124 -4.27 -38.78 4.02
CA PRO A 124 -4.97 -39.87 4.66
C PRO A 124 -4.21 -40.24 5.95
N SER A 125 -4.89 -40.15 7.09
CA SER A 125 -4.43 -40.69 8.37
C SER A 125 -4.40 -42.21 8.27
N GLY A 126 -3.36 -42.74 7.63
CA GLY A 126 -3.23 -44.14 7.26
C GLY A 126 -1.97 -44.79 7.78
N TYR A 127 -1.53 -44.49 9.02
CA TYR A 127 -0.55 -45.32 9.73
C TYR A 127 -0.83 -45.30 11.25
N GLY A 128 -2.04 -45.74 11.62
CA GLY A 128 -2.28 -46.32 12.93
C GLY A 128 -2.29 -47.84 12.80
N PRO A 129 -1.65 -48.61 13.70
CA PRO A 129 -1.71 -50.07 13.67
C PRO A 129 -3.14 -50.52 14.02
N GLY A 130 -4.00 -50.59 13.01
CA GLY A 130 -5.42 -50.93 13.18
C GLY A 130 -6.37 -50.33 12.14
N ALA A 131 -5.92 -49.51 11.20
CA ALA A 131 -6.80 -49.00 10.14
C ALA A 131 -7.13 -50.11 9.12
N THR A 132 -8.28 -50.74 9.29
CA THR A 132 -8.89 -51.64 8.30
C THR A 132 -9.51 -50.80 7.17
N THR A 133 -8.95 -50.88 5.97
CA THR A 133 -9.65 -50.47 4.75
C THR A 133 -10.70 -51.53 4.40
N PRO A 134 -11.95 -51.18 4.06
CA PRO A 134 -12.85 -52.12 3.42
C PRO A 134 -12.35 -52.37 2.00
N ASN A 135 -11.56 -53.43 1.86
CA ASN A 135 -11.21 -54.05 0.58
C ASN A 135 -12.45 -54.78 0.06
N THR A 136 -13.12 -54.21 -0.94
CA THR A 136 -14.13 -54.94 -1.73
C THR A 136 -13.69 -55.01 -3.19
N PRO A 137 -13.15 -56.15 -3.65
CA PRO A 137 -13.10 -56.52 -5.07
C PRO A 137 -13.99 -57.77 -5.34
N PRO A 138 -14.10 -58.26 -6.59
CA PRO A 138 -14.30 -57.55 -7.86
C PRO A 138 -15.41 -58.22 -8.70
N LYS A 139 -15.89 -57.60 -9.80
CA LYS A 139 -16.46 -58.35 -10.93
C LYS A 139 -16.37 -57.57 -12.26
N GLY A 140 -15.54 -58.11 -13.17
CA GLY A 140 -15.57 -58.09 -14.65
C GLY A 140 -15.94 -56.80 -15.40
N PHE A 141 -15.31 -56.43 -16.51
CA PHE A 141 -14.63 -57.19 -17.55
C PHE A 141 -13.54 -56.34 -18.21
N ALA A 142 -12.51 -57.01 -18.70
CA ALA A 142 -11.46 -56.47 -19.55
C ALA A 142 -11.99 -56.06 -20.95
N LEU A 143 -11.36 -55.06 -21.58
CA LEU A 143 -11.09 -55.11 -23.03
C LEU A 143 -9.92 -54.17 -23.37
N ALA A 144 -8.89 -54.74 -23.99
CA ALA A 144 -7.71 -54.06 -24.52
C ALA A 144 -7.78 -54.04 -26.06
N VAL A 145 -7.56 -52.88 -26.68
CA VAL A 145 -7.25 -52.68 -28.12
C VAL A 145 -6.59 -51.29 -28.22
N ASN A 146 -5.56 -50.97 -29.01
CA ASN A 146 -4.41 -51.66 -29.61
C ASN A 146 -3.49 -50.48 -30.06
N ARG A 147 -2.20 -50.73 -30.17
CA ARG A 147 -1.14 -49.80 -30.55
C ARG A 147 -0.95 -49.83 -32.08
N THR A 148 -0.87 -48.68 -32.74
CA THR A 148 -0.19 -48.35 -34.04
C THR A 148 -0.76 -46.99 -34.50
N ALA A 149 -0.04 -45.99 -35.01
CA ALA A 149 1.28 -45.89 -35.63
C ALA A 149 1.91 -44.52 -35.31
#